data_AF-A0A0B6AWM9-F1
#
_entry.id   AF-A0A0B6AWM9-F1
#
_cell.length_a   1.000
_cell.length_b   1.000
_cell.length_c   1.000
_cell.angle_alpha   90.00
_cell.angle_beta   90.00
_cell.angle_gamma   90.00
#
_symmetry.space_group_name_H-M   'P 1'
#
loop_
_entity.id
_entity.type
_entity.pdbx_description
1 polymer ?
#
loop_
_entity_poly.entity_id
_entity_poly.type
_entity_poly.pdbx_seq_one_letter_code
_entity_poly.pdbx_strand_id
1 'polypeptide(L)'
;MFTKILQAECIKLKRKWLRFLLFLGPAGVIGLTLVDYSVRYEYLIQQNPNVWEGLLHELNITLPIAFLLGGTILASNVAHIEYHRSSWKQLLSLPVSRLSVYTAKFVVVMFMLLIASAVLLIGIIGLGWWLGFGLPPSWKTLFVYTFYPFFSAIPFVAIQIWLSMLFKNQSRSLALGIVMSGTMSGMRELPSWFFWQWPMLVFSDYRNTYMITGVIIGVFLYAAGALHFIKKDVA
;
A
#
# COMPACT_ATOMS: atom_id res chain seq x y z
N MET A 1 15.86 7.53 -20.79
CA MET A 1 16.80 7.04 -19.74
C MET A 1 16.06 6.52 -18.51
N PHE A 2 15.14 7.28 -17.93
CA PHE A 2 14.30 6.87 -16.79
C PHE A 2 13.53 5.55 -17.02
N THR A 3 12.95 5.36 -18.21
CA THR A 3 12.24 4.12 -18.58
C THR A 3 13.11 2.87 -18.47
N LYS A 4 14.40 2.96 -18.83
CA LYS A 4 15.35 1.84 -18.71
C LYS A 4 15.64 1.51 -17.24
N ILE A 5 15.73 2.52 -16.38
CA ILE A 5 15.90 2.34 -14.92
C ILE A 5 14.65 1.64 -14.35
N LEU A 6 13.46 2.11 -14.72
CA LEU A 6 12.20 1.52 -14.28
C LEU A 6 12.06 0.06 -14.74
N GLN A 7 12.41 -0.23 -16.00
CA GLN A 7 12.46 -1.61 -16.51
C GLN A 7 13.44 -2.48 -15.72
N ALA A 8 14.62 -1.96 -15.38
CA ALA A 8 15.60 -2.68 -14.58
C ALA A 8 15.06 -3.00 -13.17
N GLU A 9 14.42 -2.04 -12.50
CA GLU A 9 13.77 -2.26 -11.21
C GLU A 9 12.65 -3.32 -11.30
N CYS A 10 11.80 -3.26 -12.33
CA CYS A 10 10.77 -4.28 -12.58
C CYS A 10 11.35 -5.68 -12.80
N ILE A 11 12.47 -5.79 -13.51
CA ILE A 11 13.15 -7.09 -13.74
C ILE A 11 13.73 -7.64 -12.43
N LYS A 12 14.33 -6.78 -11.60
CA LYS A 12 14.84 -7.17 -10.26
C LYS A 12 13.72 -7.77 -9.40
N LEU A 13 12.51 -7.24 -9.51
CA LEU A 13 11.32 -7.72 -8.80
C LEU A 13 10.79 -9.05 -9.34
N LYS A 14 10.83 -9.28 -10.66
CA LYS A 14 10.41 -10.56 -11.27
C LYS A 14 11.22 -11.75 -10.74
N ARG A 15 12.50 -11.56 -10.40
CA ARG A 15 13.38 -12.65 -9.95
C ARG A 15 13.20 -13.06 -8.49
N LYS A 16 12.39 -12.36 -7.69
CA LYS A 16 12.17 -12.66 -6.26
C LYS A 16 10.73 -13.11 -5.98
N TRP A 17 10.55 -13.71 -4.80
CA TRP A 17 9.27 -14.09 -4.18
C TRP A 17 8.25 -12.92 -4.06
N LEU A 18 8.66 -11.69 -4.35
CA LEU A 18 7.84 -10.48 -4.31
C LEU A 18 6.59 -10.53 -5.18
N ARG A 19 6.58 -11.31 -6.28
CA ARG A 19 5.37 -11.53 -7.07
C ARG A 19 4.30 -12.31 -6.31
N PHE A 20 4.68 -13.22 -5.41
CA PHE A 20 3.70 -13.90 -4.55
C PHE A 20 3.10 -12.93 -3.54
N LEU A 21 3.87 -11.97 -3.04
CA LEU A 21 3.38 -10.95 -2.12
C LEU A 21 2.25 -10.10 -2.72
N LEU A 22 2.30 -9.86 -4.04
CA LEU A 22 1.27 -9.15 -4.79
C LEU A 22 -0.09 -9.84 -4.73
N PHE A 23 -0.11 -11.18 -4.70
CA PHE A 23 -1.33 -11.97 -4.56
C PHE A 23 -1.66 -12.25 -3.09
N LEU A 24 -0.65 -12.42 -2.24
CA LEU A 24 -0.80 -12.76 -0.84
C LEU A 24 -1.54 -11.66 -0.06
N GLY A 25 -1.25 -10.38 -0.35
CA GLY A 25 -1.92 -9.25 0.31
C GLY A 25 -3.44 -9.27 0.06
N PRO A 26 -3.90 -9.17 -1.20
CA PRO A 26 -5.31 -9.29 -1.55
C PRO A 26 -5.94 -10.59 -1.07
N ALA A 27 -5.27 -11.74 -1.26
CA ALA A 27 -5.77 -13.03 -0.82
C ALA A 27 -5.94 -13.10 0.70
N GLY A 28 -5.04 -12.47 1.47
CA GLY A 28 -5.15 -12.37 2.92
C GLY A 28 -6.39 -11.57 3.36
N VAL A 29 -6.64 -10.41 2.73
CA VAL A 29 -7.82 -9.58 3.03
C VAL A 29 -9.12 -10.33 2.69
N ILE A 30 -9.17 -10.95 1.50
CA ILE A 30 -10.33 -11.75 1.06
C ILE A 30 -10.53 -12.95 1.98
N GLY A 31 -9.46 -13.68 2.31
CA GLY A 31 -9.51 -14.86 3.17
C GLY A 31 -9.97 -14.52 4.59
N LEU A 32 -9.48 -13.43 5.18
CA LEU A 32 -9.96 -12.97 6.49
C LEU A 32 -11.44 -12.58 6.46
N THR A 33 -11.86 -11.89 5.41
CA THR A 33 -13.28 -11.52 5.23
C THR A 33 -14.15 -12.75 5.01
N LEU A 34 -13.67 -13.73 4.25
CA LEU A 34 -14.36 -15.01 4.03
C LEU A 34 -14.56 -15.77 5.34
N VAL A 35 -13.54 -15.80 6.20
CA VAL A 35 -13.61 -16.42 7.53
C VAL A 35 -14.57 -15.65 8.44
N ASP A 36 -14.55 -14.32 8.42
CA ASP A 36 -15.50 -13.53 9.21
C ASP A 36 -16.95 -13.79 8.77
N TYR A 37 -17.21 -13.79 7.45
CA TYR A 37 -18.53 -14.12 6.91
C TYR A 37 -18.92 -15.58 7.12
N SER A 38 -17.99 -16.55 7.17
CA SER A 38 -18.35 -17.94 7.42
C SER A 38 -18.76 -18.20 8.87
N VAL A 39 -18.21 -17.44 9.82
CA VAL A 39 -18.52 -17.56 11.25
C VAL A 39 -19.71 -16.69 11.66
N ARG A 40 -19.83 -15.49 11.10
CA ARG A 40 -20.81 -14.45 11.53
C ARG A 40 -21.86 -14.13 10.47
N TYR A 41 -22.08 -15.02 9.49
CA TYR A 41 -22.94 -14.78 8.34
C TYR A 41 -24.32 -14.20 8.69
N GLU A 42 -25.08 -14.90 9.54
CA GLU A 42 -26.46 -14.55 9.89
C GLU A 42 -26.52 -13.19 10.61
N TYR A 43 -25.57 -12.94 11.51
CA TYR A 43 -25.45 -11.66 12.22
C TYR A 43 -25.16 -10.51 11.25
N LEU A 44 -24.21 -10.68 10.34
CA LEU A 44 -23.79 -9.63 9.40
C LEU A 44 -24.89 -9.25 8.42
N ILE A 45 -25.68 -10.23 7.96
CA ILE A 45 -26.81 -10.00 7.04
C ILE A 45 -27.99 -9.34 7.74
N GLN A 46 -28.29 -9.74 8.99
CA GLN A 46 -29.37 -9.11 9.75
C GLN A 46 -29.07 -7.65 10.08
N GLN A 47 -27.81 -7.30 10.31
CA GLN A 47 -27.41 -5.92 10.64
C GLN A 47 -27.41 -4.96 9.45
N ASN A 48 -27.21 -5.47 8.23
CA ASN A 48 -27.01 -4.64 7.05
C ASN A 48 -28.11 -4.91 6.02
N PRO A 49 -29.10 -4.02 5.86
CA PRO A 49 -30.12 -4.18 4.83
C PRO A 49 -29.52 -4.17 3.41
N ASN A 50 -28.34 -3.55 3.24
CA ASN A 50 -27.54 -3.63 2.03
C ASN A 50 -26.32 -4.54 2.25
N VAL A 51 -26.41 -5.79 1.77
CA VAL A 51 -25.38 -6.83 1.91
C VAL A 51 -24.02 -6.42 1.33
N TRP A 52 -24.00 -5.61 0.27
CA TRP A 52 -22.77 -5.14 -0.36
C TRP A 52 -22.08 -4.04 0.46
N GLU A 53 -22.85 -3.17 1.10
CA GLU A 53 -22.27 -2.17 2.00
C GLU A 53 -21.70 -2.81 3.25
N GLY A 54 -22.39 -3.81 3.82
CA GLY A 54 -21.84 -4.62 4.92
C GLY A 54 -20.52 -5.30 4.52
N LEU A 55 -20.46 -5.88 3.31
CA LEU A 55 -19.24 -6.52 2.83
C LEU A 55 -18.09 -5.52 2.68
N LEU A 56 -18.35 -4.37 2.08
CA LEU A 56 -17.35 -3.31 1.92
C LEU A 56 -16.92 -2.75 3.28
N HIS A 57 -17.81 -2.70 4.28
CA HIS A 57 -17.50 -2.32 5.65
C HIS A 57 -16.51 -3.27 6.30
N GLU A 58 -16.81 -4.57 6.33
CA GLU A 58 -15.91 -5.58 6.91
C GLU A 58 -14.54 -5.61 6.20
N LEU A 59 -14.54 -5.50 4.87
CA LEU A 59 -13.31 -5.39 4.08
C LEU A 59 -12.46 -4.18 4.50
N ASN A 60 -13.08 -3.01 4.67
CA ASN A 60 -12.37 -1.76 4.98
C ASN A 60 -11.89 -1.65 6.43
N ILE A 61 -12.28 -2.58 7.31
CA ILE A 61 -11.65 -2.72 8.64
C ILE A 61 -10.23 -3.26 8.50
N THR A 62 -10.02 -4.23 7.61
CA THR A 62 -8.74 -4.95 7.45
C THR A 62 -7.87 -4.36 6.34
N LEU A 63 -8.49 -3.89 5.26
CA LEU A 63 -7.81 -3.44 4.05
C LEU A 63 -6.76 -2.34 4.28
N PRO A 64 -7.02 -1.25 5.05
CA PRO A 64 -6.03 -0.20 5.25
C PRO A 64 -4.75 -0.71 5.91
N ILE A 65 -4.88 -1.62 6.88
CA ILE A 65 -3.74 -2.21 7.60
C ILE A 65 -2.93 -3.09 6.66
N ALA A 66 -3.60 -3.95 5.89
CA ALA A 66 -2.96 -4.80 4.89
C ALA A 66 -2.22 -3.95 3.84
N PHE A 67 -2.79 -2.82 3.45
CA PHE A 67 -2.19 -1.90 2.48
C PHE A 67 -0.89 -1.26 3.00
N LEU A 68 -0.89 -0.78 4.25
CA LEU A 68 0.32 -0.21 4.88
C LEU A 68 1.42 -1.25 5.10
N LEU A 69 1.05 -2.44 5.56
CA LEU A 69 1.99 -3.56 5.72
C LEU A 69 2.56 -3.99 4.36
N GLY A 70 1.71 -4.11 3.34
CA GLY A 70 2.13 -4.39 1.97
C GLY A 70 3.11 -3.35 1.45
N GLY A 71 2.78 -2.06 1.59
CA GLY A 71 3.67 -0.95 1.22
C GLY A 71 5.00 -0.99 1.96
N THR A 72 4.98 -1.31 3.26
CA THR A 72 6.16 -1.50 4.10
C THR A 72 7.09 -2.59 3.59
N ILE A 73 6.53 -3.77 3.34
CA ILE A 73 7.31 -4.92 2.89
C ILE A 73 7.87 -4.63 1.49
N LEU A 74 7.06 -4.07 0.59
CA LEU A 74 7.50 -3.73 -0.77
C LEU A 74 8.63 -2.69 -0.77
N ALA A 75 8.46 -1.58 -0.07
CA ALA A 75 9.46 -0.52 0.05
C ALA A 75 10.79 -1.04 0.62
N SER A 76 10.71 -1.81 1.71
CA SER A 76 11.88 -2.41 2.36
C SER A 76 12.62 -3.39 1.44
N ASN A 77 11.89 -4.22 0.70
CA ASN A 77 12.49 -5.19 -0.21
C ASN A 77 13.16 -4.52 -1.43
N VAL A 78 12.54 -3.50 -2.00
CA VAL A 78 13.08 -2.77 -3.16
C VAL A 78 14.39 -2.05 -2.80
N ALA A 79 14.52 -1.55 -1.56
CA ALA A 79 15.79 -1.01 -1.06
C ALA A 79 16.82 -2.10 -0.75
N HIS A 80 16.39 -3.22 -0.15
CA HIS A 80 17.30 -4.30 0.25
C HIS A 80 18.04 -4.96 -0.91
N ILE A 81 17.40 -5.06 -2.09
CA ILE A 81 18.06 -5.62 -3.27
C ILE A 81 19.39 -4.93 -3.57
N GLU A 82 19.49 -3.63 -3.30
CA GLU A 82 20.72 -2.86 -3.54
C GLU A 82 21.77 -3.05 -2.44
N TYR A 83 21.34 -3.13 -1.17
CA TYR A 83 22.23 -3.33 -0.04
C TYR A 83 22.83 -4.74 -0.02
N HIS A 84 22.01 -5.77 -0.29
CA HIS A 84 22.45 -7.16 -0.22
C HIS A 84 23.45 -7.53 -1.31
N ARG A 85 23.42 -6.85 -2.46
CA ARG A 85 24.31 -7.11 -3.59
C ARG A 85 25.48 -6.13 -3.69
N SER A 86 25.71 -5.30 -2.66
CA SER A 86 26.65 -4.16 -2.70
C SER A 86 26.49 -3.30 -3.96
N SER A 87 25.30 -3.32 -4.57
CA SER A 87 25.06 -2.80 -5.91
C SER A 87 24.97 -1.28 -5.92
N TRP A 88 24.82 -0.64 -4.76
CA TRP A 88 24.89 0.82 -4.63
C TRP A 88 26.13 1.40 -5.29
N LYS A 89 27.31 0.79 -5.10
CA LYS A 89 28.56 1.30 -5.68
C LYS A 89 28.55 1.19 -7.22
N GLN A 90 28.08 0.07 -7.75
CA GLN A 90 27.97 -0.16 -9.20
C GLN A 90 26.86 0.68 -9.83
N LEU A 91 25.77 0.91 -9.11
CA LEU A 91 24.63 1.69 -9.57
C LEU A 91 24.96 3.18 -9.57
N LEU A 92 25.74 3.66 -8.60
CA LEU A 92 26.24 5.03 -8.54
C LEU A 92 27.43 5.29 -9.47
N SER A 93 28.12 4.26 -9.96
CA SER A 93 29.17 4.40 -10.98
C SER A 93 28.60 4.50 -12.41
N LEU A 94 27.34 4.12 -12.61
CA LEU A 94 26.64 4.36 -13.87
C LEU A 94 26.25 5.85 -13.95
N PRO A 95 26.11 6.43 -15.15
CA PRO A 95 25.71 7.82 -15.35
C PRO A 95 24.21 8.04 -15.08
N VAL A 96 23.68 7.50 -13.97
CA VAL A 96 22.27 7.61 -13.56
C VAL A 96 22.14 8.58 -12.39
N SER A 97 21.14 9.46 -12.44
CA SER A 97 20.90 10.40 -11.34
C SER A 97 20.34 9.66 -10.12
N ARG A 98 20.78 10.05 -8.92
CA ARG A 98 20.26 9.54 -7.63
C ARG A 98 18.74 9.75 -7.53
N LEU A 99 18.26 10.89 -8.03
CA LEU A 99 16.83 11.21 -8.12
C LEU A 99 16.09 10.17 -8.95
N SER A 100 16.55 9.86 -10.16
CA SER A 100 15.90 8.87 -11.05
C SER A 100 15.80 7.49 -10.41
N VAL A 101 16.80 7.07 -9.62
CA VAL A 101 16.77 5.79 -8.90
C VAL A 101 15.72 5.82 -7.79
N TYR A 102 15.70 6.88 -6.99
CA TYR A 102 14.70 7.06 -5.92
C TYR A 102 13.28 7.08 -6.50
N THR A 103 13.04 7.87 -7.55
CA THR A 103 11.77 7.96 -8.25
C THR A 103 11.36 6.61 -8.84
N ALA A 104 12.28 5.89 -9.47
CA ALA A 104 11.97 4.59 -10.05
C ALA A 104 11.50 3.60 -8.98
N LYS A 105 12.17 3.55 -7.82
CA LYS A 105 11.77 2.69 -6.69
C LYS A 105 10.39 3.07 -6.15
N PHE A 106 10.13 4.37 -5.98
CA PHE A 106 8.82 4.86 -5.56
C PHE A 106 7.71 4.48 -6.52
N VAL A 107 7.89 4.77 -7.82
CA VAL A 107 6.89 4.45 -8.86
C VAL A 107 6.63 2.95 -8.94
N VAL A 108 7.67 2.13 -8.80
CA VAL A 108 7.55 0.68 -8.83
C VAL A 108 6.75 0.13 -7.65
N VAL A 109 6.98 0.63 -6.43
CA VAL A 109 6.18 0.24 -5.25
C VAL A 109 4.73 0.68 -5.41
N MET A 110 4.50 1.92 -5.84
CA MET A 110 3.13 2.41 -6.13
C MET A 110 2.45 1.56 -7.20
N PHE A 111 3.14 1.22 -8.28
CA PHE A 111 2.58 0.39 -9.35
C PHE A 111 2.24 -1.03 -8.86
N MET A 112 3.06 -1.62 -7.99
CA MET A 112 2.75 -2.90 -7.36
C MET A 112 1.52 -2.82 -6.46
N LEU A 113 1.39 -1.76 -5.66
CA LEU A 113 0.21 -1.55 -4.83
C LEU A 113 -1.05 -1.34 -5.67
N LEU A 114 -0.94 -0.64 -6.81
CA LEU A 114 -2.05 -0.46 -7.75
C LEU A 114 -2.53 -1.80 -8.33
N ILE A 115 -1.60 -2.67 -8.73
CA ILE A 115 -1.93 -4.01 -9.21
C ILE A 115 -2.57 -4.83 -8.07
N ALA A 116 -2.06 -4.74 -6.84
CA ALA A 116 -2.66 -5.43 -5.70
C ALA A 116 -4.11 -4.98 -5.46
N SER A 117 -4.39 -3.68 -5.54
CA SER A 117 -5.77 -3.15 -5.46
C SER A 117 -6.66 -3.65 -6.59
N ALA A 118 -6.14 -3.78 -7.81
CA ALA A 118 -6.90 -4.34 -8.93
C ALA A 118 -7.20 -5.84 -8.75
N VAL A 119 -6.24 -6.61 -8.25
CA VAL A 119 -6.44 -8.04 -7.89
C VAL A 119 -7.47 -8.17 -6.77
N LEU A 120 -7.38 -7.30 -5.75
CA LEU A 120 -8.35 -7.25 -4.66
C LEU A 120 -9.76 -6.95 -5.18
N LEU A 121 -9.92 -5.99 -6.10
CA LEU A 121 -11.22 -5.67 -6.70
C LEU A 121 -11.89 -6.90 -7.31
N ILE A 122 -11.14 -7.68 -8.09
CA ILE A 122 -11.62 -8.92 -8.72
C ILE A 122 -12.02 -9.92 -7.64
N GLY A 123 -11.21 -10.04 -6.58
CA GLY A 123 -11.49 -10.95 -5.48
C GLY A 123 -12.71 -10.55 -4.62
N ILE A 124 -12.97 -9.25 -4.43
CA ILE A 124 -14.17 -8.76 -3.75
C ILE A 124 -15.42 -9.13 -4.56
N ILE A 125 -15.38 -8.95 -5.88
CA ILE A 125 -16.48 -9.34 -6.78
C ILE A 125 -16.71 -10.86 -6.70
N GLY A 126 -15.63 -11.65 -6.77
CA GLY A 126 -15.70 -13.10 -6.66
C GLY A 126 -16.25 -13.58 -5.32
N LEU A 127 -15.87 -12.94 -4.21
CA LEU A 127 -16.37 -13.26 -2.88
C LEU A 127 -17.86 -12.88 -2.73
N GLY A 128 -18.29 -11.72 -3.24
CA GLY A 128 -19.70 -11.34 -3.25
C GLY A 128 -20.58 -12.31 -4.05
N TRP A 129 -20.07 -12.83 -5.18
CA TRP A 129 -20.74 -13.88 -5.94
C TRP A 129 -20.81 -15.21 -5.18
N TRP A 130 -19.72 -15.60 -4.51
CA TRP A 130 -19.69 -16.82 -3.70
C TRP A 130 -20.66 -16.77 -2.51
N LEU A 131 -20.83 -15.59 -1.89
CA LEU A 131 -21.82 -15.35 -0.84
C LEU A 131 -23.26 -15.21 -1.35
N GLY A 132 -23.49 -15.25 -2.68
CA GLY A 132 -24.83 -15.16 -3.26
C GLY A 132 -25.42 -13.75 -3.29
N PHE A 133 -24.60 -12.70 -3.17
CA PHE A 133 -25.07 -11.29 -3.15
C PHE A 133 -25.41 -10.72 -4.54
N GLY A 134 -25.27 -11.52 -5.60
CA GLY A 134 -25.57 -11.11 -6.97
C GLY A 134 -24.60 -10.05 -7.52
N LEU A 135 -25.10 -9.08 -8.27
CA LEU A 135 -24.30 -7.98 -8.80
C LEU A 135 -24.19 -6.83 -7.78
N PRO A 136 -23.06 -6.11 -7.75
CA PRO A 136 -22.92 -4.96 -6.87
C PRO A 136 -23.91 -3.85 -7.29
N PRO A 137 -24.55 -3.16 -6.32
CA PRO A 137 -25.53 -2.13 -6.60
C PRO A 137 -24.91 -0.88 -7.25
N SER A 138 -23.61 -0.65 -7.04
CA SER A 138 -22.88 0.47 -7.63
C SER A 138 -21.41 0.11 -7.85
N TRP A 139 -21.03 0.00 -9.13
CA TRP A 139 -19.62 -0.18 -9.52
C TRP A 139 -18.74 0.99 -9.03
N LYS A 140 -19.26 2.22 -9.10
CA LYS A 140 -18.55 3.41 -8.61
C LYS A 140 -18.18 3.26 -7.13
N THR A 141 -19.12 2.80 -6.32
CA THR A 141 -18.91 2.57 -4.88
C THR A 141 -17.81 1.53 -4.69
N LEU A 142 -17.93 0.37 -5.33
CA LEU A 142 -16.94 -0.71 -5.26
C LEU A 142 -15.51 -0.22 -5.60
N PHE A 143 -15.35 0.55 -6.68
CA PHE A 143 -14.08 1.15 -7.06
C PHE A 143 -13.55 2.14 -6.02
N VAL A 144 -14.39 3.08 -5.55
CA VAL A 144 -13.98 4.08 -4.56
C VAL A 144 -13.49 3.42 -3.28
N TYR A 145 -14.23 2.46 -2.73
CA TYR A 145 -13.85 1.79 -1.48
C TYR A 145 -12.60 0.92 -1.64
N THR A 146 -12.39 0.30 -2.80
CA THR A 146 -11.21 -0.55 -3.05
C THR A 146 -9.93 0.26 -3.26
N PHE A 147 -10.01 1.38 -3.99
CA PHE A 147 -8.85 2.20 -4.34
C PHE A 147 -8.61 3.38 -3.39
N TYR A 148 -9.52 3.66 -2.46
CA TYR A 148 -9.34 4.75 -1.51
C TYR A 148 -8.03 4.64 -0.70
N PRO A 149 -7.68 3.47 -0.09
CA PRO A 149 -6.43 3.31 0.65
C PRO A 149 -5.19 3.61 -0.20
N PHE A 150 -5.23 3.34 -1.51
CA PHE A 150 -4.11 3.59 -2.42
C PHE A 150 -3.72 5.07 -2.48
N PHE A 151 -4.71 5.97 -2.53
CA PHE A 151 -4.47 7.40 -2.61
C PHE A 151 -4.21 8.03 -1.25
N SER A 152 -4.93 7.60 -0.21
CA SER A 152 -4.76 8.13 1.15
C SER A 152 -3.46 7.69 1.81
N ALA A 153 -2.90 6.53 1.44
CA ALA A 153 -1.67 5.97 2.03
C ALA A 153 -0.37 6.41 1.35
N ILE A 154 -0.41 7.26 0.31
CA ILE A 154 0.79 7.77 -0.37
C ILE A 154 1.79 8.43 0.61
N PRO A 155 1.37 9.26 1.59
CA PRO A 155 2.27 9.82 2.60
C PRO A 155 3.08 8.77 3.33
N PHE A 156 2.41 7.69 3.75
CA PHE A 156 3.04 6.58 4.44
C PHE A 156 4.07 5.88 3.56
N VAL A 157 3.69 5.54 2.32
CA VAL A 157 4.60 4.85 1.38
C VAL A 157 5.83 5.71 1.08
N ALA A 158 5.66 7.03 0.95
CA ALA A 158 6.75 7.96 0.73
C ALA A 158 7.75 7.96 1.90
N ILE A 159 7.26 8.05 3.15
CA ILE A 159 8.10 7.96 4.35
C ILE A 159 8.81 6.60 4.41
N GLN A 160 8.07 5.53 4.14
CA GLN A 160 8.58 4.18 4.28
C GLN A 160 9.68 3.86 3.25
N ILE A 161 9.56 4.37 2.02
CA ILE A 161 10.62 4.30 1.02
C ILE A 161 11.82 5.15 1.44
N TRP A 162 11.58 6.37 1.91
CA TRP A 162 12.64 7.24 2.40
C TRP A 162 13.46 6.55 3.51
N LEU A 163 12.81 6.00 4.54
CA LEU A 163 13.44 5.23 5.62
C LEU A 163 14.19 4.01 5.09
N SER A 164 13.59 3.26 4.16
CA SER A 164 14.22 2.08 3.57
C SER A 164 15.50 2.40 2.80
N MET A 165 15.58 3.61 2.22
CA MET A 165 16.76 4.10 1.50
C MET A 165 17.81 4.74 2.43
N LEU A 166 17.44 5.04 3.68
CA LEU A 166 18.36 5.59 4.68
C LEU A 166 19.11 4.51 5.47
N PHE A 167 18.45 3.39 5.76
CA PHE A 167 19.00 2.32 6.59
C PHE A 167 19.72 1.26 5.75
N LYS A 168 21.03 1.08 6.00
CA LYS A 168 21.80 -0.04 5.42
C LYS A 168 21.24 -1.42 5.85
N ASN A 169 20.70 -1.51 7.07
CA ASN A 169 20.06 -2.72 7.58
C ASN A 169 18.55 -2.70 7.29
N GLN A 170 18.11 -3.59 6.39
CA GLN A 170 16.71 -3.72 5.97
C GLN A 170 15.76 -3.94 7.15
N SER A 171 16.16 -4.75 8.13
CA SER A 171 15.30 -5.15 9.24
C SER A 171 14.84 -3.96 10.07
N ARG A 172 15.64 -2.89 10.16
CA ARG A 172 15.27 -1.67 10.88
C ARG A 172 14.14 -0.91 10.19
N SER A 173 14.25 -0.72 8.88
CA SER A 173 13.20 -0.07 8.09
C SER A 173 11.91 -0.89 8.11
N LEU A 174 12.05 -2.22 8.00
CA LEU A 174 10.91 -3.14 8.05
C LEU A 174 10.21 -3.10 9.41
N ALA A 175 10.96 -3.19 10.51
CA ALA A 175 10.41 -3.14 11.86
C ALA A 175 9.68 -1.82 12.14
N LEU A 176 10.28 -0.68 11.75
CA LEU A 176 9.62 0.62 11.88
C LEU A 176 8.31 0.66 11.08
N GLY A 177 8.31 0.21 9.82
CA GLY A 177 7.09 0.17 9.01
C GLY A 177 6.01 -0.73 9.59
N ILE A 178 6.37 -1.87 10.17
CA ILE A 178 5.42 -2.78 10.83
C ILE A 178 4.83 -2.13 12.08
N VAL A 179 5.68 -1.55 12.95
CA VAL A 179 5.21 -0.83 14.14
C VAL A 179 4.27 0.28 13.74
N MET A 180 4.67 1.10 12.76
CA MET A 180 3.88 2.20 12.25
C MET A 180 2.54 1.75 11.63
N SER A 181 2.51 0.61 10.94
CA SER A 181 1.26 0.05 10.39
C SER A 181 0.36 -0.52 11.49
N GLY A 182 0.96 -1.18 12.49
CA GLY A 182 0.28 -1.82 13.61
C GLY A 182 -0.30 -0.81 14.60
N THR A 183 0.40 0.29 14.90
CA THR A 183 -0.12 1.34 15.78
C THR A 183 -1.39 1.99 15.23
N MET A 184 -1.57 1.96 13.91
CA MET A 184 -2.74 2.55 13.26
C MET A 184 -4.06 1.91 13.70
N SER A 185 -4.10 0.61 14.00
CA SER A 185 -5.33 -0.07 14.44
C SER A 185 -5.80 0.40 15.82
N GLY A 186 -4.88 0.80 16.70
CA GLY A 186 -5.18 1.37 18.02
C GLY A 186 -5.46 2.88 18.02
N MET A 187 -5.34 3.54 16.86
CA MET A 187 -5.35 5.01 16.73
C MET A 187 -6.67 5.57 16.19
N ARG A 188 -7.79 4.84 16.34
CA ARG A 188 -9.12 5.28 15.84
C ARG A 188 -9.61 6.59 16.48
N GLU A 189 -9.14 6.89 17.69
CA GLU A 189 -9.46 8.09 18.47
C GLU A 189 -8.59 9.31 18.10
N LEU A 190 -7.63 9.17 17.17
CA LEU A 190 -6.76 10.29 16.82
C LEU A 190 -7.52 11.40 16.09
N PRO A 191 -7.02 12.65 16.18
CA PRO A 191 -7.54 13.74 15.39
C PRO A 191 -7.43 13.46 13.89
N SER A 192 -8.47 13.79 13.14
CA SER A 192 -8.55 13.56 11.69
C SER A 192 -7.51 14.30 10.85
N TRP A 193 -6.80 15.29 11.42
CA TRP A 193 -5.67 15.94 10.75
C TRP A 193 -4.44 15.03 10.62
N PHE A 194 -4.35 13.97 11.43
CA PHE A 194 -3.21 13.08 11.43
C PHE A 194 -3.26 12.14 10.22
N PHE A 195 -2.37 12.36 9.25
CA PHE A 195 -2.40 11.65 7.96
C PHE A 195 -2.27 10.13 8.07
N TRP A 196 -1.74 9.65 9.18
CA TRP A 196 -1.63 8.22 9.45
C TRP A 196 -3.00 7.55 9.49
N GLN A 197 -4.04 8.21 9.98
CA GLN A 197 -5.37 7.62 10.13
C GLN A 197 -6.18 7.62 8.82
N TRP A 198 -5.82 8.46 7.84
CA TRP A 198 -6.60 8.69 6.63
C TRP A 198 -7.00 7.44 5.85
N PRO A 199 -6.15 6.40 5.70
CA PRO A 199 -6.54 5.15 5.05
C PRO A 199 -7.74 4.44 5.69
N MET A 200 -8.02 4.68 6.96
CA MET A 200 -9.18 4.11 7.67
C MET A 200 -10.45 4.97 7.53
N LEU A 201 -10.33 6.22 7.11
CA LEU A 201 -11.44 7.19 7.08
C LEU A 201 -12.28 7.11 5.80
N VAL A 202 -12.39 5.93 5.20
CA VAL A 202 -13.16 5.73 3.97
C VAL A 202 -14.65 6.01 4.19
N PHE A 203 -15.21 5.75 5.37
CA PHE A 203 -16.62 6.00 5.68
C PHE A 203 -16.92 7.42 6.19
N SER A 204 -15.90 8.27 6.33
CA SER A 204 -16.09 9.67 6.72
C SER A 204 -16.72 10.48 5.58
N ASP A 205 -17.54 11.47 5.91
CA ASP A 205 -18.10 12.43 4.95
C ASP A 205 -17.01 13.16 4.16
N TYR A 206 -15.88 13.48 4.82
CA TYR A 206 -14.70 14.11 4.23
C TYR A 206 -13.73 13.15 3.49
N ARG A 207 -14.15 11.93 3.12
CA ARG A 207 -13.31 10.94 2.42
C ARG A 207 -12.53 11.55 1.24
N ASN A 208 -13.21 12.28 0.36
CA ASN A 208 -12.57 12.88 -0.81
C ASN A 208 -11.47 13.88 -0.43
N THR A 209 -11.68 14.63 0.65
CA THR A 209 -10.69 15.57 1.19
C THR A 209 -9.44 14.81 1.63
N TYR A 210 -9.58 13.76 2.44
CA TYR A 210 -8.44 12.96 2.90
C TYR A 210 -7.69 12.26 1.76
N MET A 211 -8.42 11.86 0.72
CA MET A 211 -7.82 11.31 -0.49
C MET A 211 -6.94 12.34 -1.20
N ILE A 212 -7.46 13.55 -1.43
CA ILE A 212 -6.75 14.63 -2.13
C ILE A 212 -5.56 15.13 -1.28
N THR A 213 -5.77 15.36 0.01
CA THR A 213 -4.69 15.77 0.92
C THR A 213 -3.64 14.68 1.06
N GLY A 214 -4.04 13.41 1.04
CA GLY A 214 -3.14 12.25 0.98
C GLY A 214 -2.20 12.31 -0.22
N VAL A 215 -2.72 12.60 -1.41
CA VAL A 215 -1.90 12.79 -2.62
C VAL A 215 -0.97 14.00 -2.46
N ILE A 216 -1.48 15.15 -2.01
CA ILE A 216 -0.70 16.39 -1.88
C ILE A 216 0.46 16.21 -0.88
N ILE A 217 0.16 15.74 0.33
CA ILE A 217 1.17 15.49 1.36
C ILE A 217 2.11 14.37 0.92
N GLY A 218 1.59 13.34 0.23
CA GLY A 218 2.39 12.25 -0.30
C GLY A 218 3.45 12.73 -1.30
N VAL A 219 3.06 13.61 -2.23
CA VAL A 219 3.99 14.23 -3.20
C VAL A 219 5.00 15.12 -2.48
N PHE A 220 4.58 15.88 -1.48
CA PHE A 220 5.48 16.71 -0.67
C PHE A 220 6.53 15.88 0.08
N LEU A 221 6.10 14.82 0.78
CA LEU A 221 7.00 13.92 1.51
C LEU A 221 7.92 13.14 0.59
N TYR A 222 7.42 12.72 -0.58
CA TYR A 222 8.24 12.13 -1.62
C TYR A 222 9.35 13.10 -2.07
N ALA A 223 9.01 14.36 -2.34
CA ALA A 223 9.96 15.38 -2.77
C ALA A 223 11.01 15.66 -1.68
N ALA A 224 10.57 15.81 -0.42
CA ALA A 224 11.46 16.01 0.72
C ALA A 224 12.43 14.82 0.90
N GLY A 225 11.93 13.60 0.85
CA GLY A 225 12.73 12.38 0.95
C GLY A 225 13.72 12.24 -0.20
N ALA A 226 13.30 12.58 -1.42
CA ALA A 226 14.15 12.58 -2.61
C ALA A 226 15.28 13.61 -2.52
N LEU A 227 14.98 14.85 -2.13
CA LEU A 227 15.97 15.91 -1.94
C LEU A 227 17.00 15.56 -0.88
N HIS A 228 16.55 14.99 0.24
CA HIS A 228 17.44 14.52 1.30
C HIS A 228 18.34 13.37 0.80
N PHE A 229 17.79 12.43 0.03
CA PHE A 229 18.56 11.31 -0.51
C PHE A 229 19.65 11.75 -1.50
N ILE A 230 19.40 12.79 -2.31
CA ILE A 230 20.41 13.31 -3.23
C ILE A 230 21.63 13.83 -2.48
N LYS A 231 21.42 14.58 -1.39
CA LYS A 231 22.46 15.22 -0.59
C LYS A 231 23.25 14.23 0.29
N LYS A 232 22.67 13.07 0.60
CA LYS A 232 23.31 12.08 1.47
C LYS A 232 24.33 11.26 0.67
N ASP A 233 25.55 11.15 1.19
CA ASP A 233 26.52 10.21 0.64
C ASP A 233 26.15 8.78 1.02
N VAL A 234 25.89 7.99 -0.01
CA VAL A 234 25.61 6.56 0.09
C VAL A 234 26.93 5.83 -0.16
N ALA A 235 27.87 5.97 0.78
CA ALA A 235 29.14 5.23 0.84
C ALA A 235 29.18 4.33 2.08
#